data_AF-A0A3S0Z186-F1
#
_entry.id   AF-A0A3S0Z186-F1
#
_cell.length_a   1.000
_cell.length_b   1.000
_cell.length_c   1.000
_cell.angle_alpha   90.00
_cell.angle_beta   90.00
_cell.angle_gamma   90.00
#
_symmetry.space_group_name_H-M   'P 1'
#
loop_
_entity.id
_entity.type
_entity.pdbx_description
1 polymer ?
#
loop_
_entity_poly.entity_id
_entity_poly.type
_entity_poly.pdbx_seq_one_letter_code
_entity_poly.pdbx_strand_id
1 'polypeptide(L)'
;MRLKFLAGAGPASYNIEGSMIEGIDTSLFVEGAQFVGNEQTHAAGIFDMFWKGGERHVVLAQPTKTSDMPWAARDAGWINAADYDPQARYVAATNPQALALLESGKAEYWRDSVDGAWTVRAIEMVEQESVA
;
A
#
# COMPACT_ATOMS: atom_id res chain seq x y z
N MET A 1 0.48 17.13 3.10
CA MET A 1 0.41 15.85 3.84
C MET A 1 1.02 14.80 2.95
N ARG A 2 1.99 14.05 3.46
CA ARG A 2 2.60 12.92 2.76
C ARG A 2 2.00 11.62 3.23
N LEU A 3 1.76 10.74 2.29
CA LEU A 3 1.30 9.38 2.54
C LEU A 3 2.40 8.41 2.16
N LYS A 4 2.54 7.36 2.96
CA LYS A 4 3.31 6.17 2.61
C LYS A 4 2.43 4.96 2.91
N PHE A 5 2.54 3.94 2.07
CA PHE A 5 1.80 2.71 2.26
C PHE A 5 2.76 1.59 2.65
N LEU A 6 2.39 0.81 3.65
CA LEU A 6 3.01 -0.44 4.00
C LEU A 6 2.00 -1.54 3.77
N ALA A 7 2.46 -2.73 3.39
CA ALA A 7 1.51 -3.81 3.30
C ALA A 7 1.11 -4.33 4.68
N GLY A 8 -0.18 -4.52 4.86
CA GLY A 8 -0.75 -5.01 6.10
C GLY A 8 -2.27 -5.12 6.00
N ALA A 9 -2.91 -5.49 7.11
CA ALA A 9 -4.36 -5.51 7.17
C ALA A 9 -4.91 -4.07 7.26
N GLY A 10 -5.69 -3.67 6.26
CA GLY A 10 -6.32 -2.35 6.18
C GLY A 10 -7.38 -2.29 5.08
N PRO A 11 -8.04 -1.14 4.90
CA PRO A 11 -9.02 -0.93 3.84
C PRO A 11 -8.43 -1.15 2.44
N ALA A 12 -9.25 -1.67 1.52
CA ALA A 12 -8.89 -1.77 0.10
C ALA A 12 -8.60 -0.41 -0.53
N SER A 13 -9.24 0.64 -0.03
CA SER A 13 -9.07 2.03 -0.44
C SER A 13 -9.40 2.95 0.73
N TYR A 14 -8.74 4.10 0.77
CA TYR A 14 -9.02 5.19 1.71
C TYR A 14 -9.86 6.31 1.06
N ASN A 15 -10.79 6.91 1.80
CA ASN A 15 -11.29 8.24 1.50
C ASN A 15 -10.36 9.29 2.11
N ILE A 16 -9.76 10.13 1.27
CA ILE A 16 -8.80 11.16 1.67
C ILE A 16 -9.23 12.51 1.11
N GLU A 17 -9.52 13.44 2.01
CA GLU A 17 -10.02 14.78 1.67
C GLU A 17 -9.24 15.83 2.49
N GLY A 18 -8.23 16.44 1.87
CA GLY A 18 -7.37 17.42 2.54
C GLY A 18 -6.60 16.83 3.73
N SER A 19 -7.01 17.15 4.95
CA SER A 19 -6.45 16.59 6.20
C SER A 19 -7.25 15.41 6.76
N MET A 20 -8.37 15.04 6.15
CA MET A 20 -9.17 13.92 6.62
C MET A 20 -8.78 12.60 5.96
N ILE A 21 -8.70 11.54 6.75
CA ILE A 21 -8.53 10.16 6.29
C ILE A 21 -9.61 9.32 6.97
N GLU A 22 -10.52 8.72 6.21
CA GLU A 22 -11.60 7.87 6.75
C GLU A 22 -12.42 8.58 7.86
N GLY A 23 -12.67 9.88 7.66
CA GLY A 23 -13.39 10.73 8.62
C GLY A 23 -12.58 11.17 9.84
N ILE A 24 -11.32 10.76 9.96
CA ILE A 24 -10.40 11.20 11.01
C ILE A 24 -9.68 12.46 10.52
N ASP A 25 -9.90 13.59 11.20
CA ASP A 25 -9.16 14.82 10.92
C ASP A 25 -7.74 14.75 11.50
N THR A 26 -6.76 14.53 10.62
CA THR A 26 -5.34 14.45 10.99
C THR A 26 -4.76 15.80 11.38
N SER A 27 -5.45 16.93 11.13
CA SER A 27 -4.99 18.25 11.55
C SER A 27 -4.98 18.41 13.08
N LEU A 28 -5.83 17.66 13.78
CA LEU A 28 -5.95 17.69 15.25
C LEU A 28 -4.69 17.19 15.98
N PHE A 29 -3.80 16.48 15.29
CA PHE A 29 -2.56 15.97 15.87
C PHE A 29 -1.46 17.05 15.89
N VAL A 30 -1.29 17.81 16.95
CA VAL A 30 -0.33 18.95 16.95
C VAL A 30 1.12 18.61 16.57
N GLU A 31 1.91 19.61 16.18
CA GLU A 31 3.33 19.43 15.87
C GLU A 31 4.09 18.80 17.05
N GLY A 32 4.92 17.79 16.76
CA GLY A 32 5.60 16.97 17.78
C GLY A 32 4.77 15.80 18.32
N ALA A 33 3.48 15.69 17.99
CA ALA A 33 2.70 14.49 18.30
C ALA A 33 3.07 13.33 17.36
N GLN A 34 3.16 12.12 17.93
CA GLN A 34 3.25 10.87 17.20
C GLN A 34 2.07 9.98 17.58
N PHE A 35 1.42 9.42 16.57
CA PHE A 35 0.46 8.35 16.74
C PHE A 35 1.05 7.09 16.11
N VAL A 36 1.22 6.05 16.92
CA VAL A 36 1.61 4.73 16.45
C VAL A 36 0.39 3.82 16.56
N GLY A 37 -0.11 3.36 15.42
CA GLY A 37 -1.16 2.35 15.38
C GLY A 37 -0.62 1.03 15.95
N ASN A 38 -1.48 0.27 16.62
CA ASN A 38 -1.16 -1.10 17.04
C ASN A 38 -2.20 -2.08 16.48
N GLU A 39 -1.92 -3.38 16.60
CA GLU A 39 -2.78 -4.48 16.12
C GLU A 39 -4.20 -4.49 16.73
N GLN A 40 -4.46 -3.67 17.77
CA GLN A 40 -5.77 -3.56 18.42
C GLN A 40 -6.51 -2.29 18.01
N THR A 41 -5.80 -1.22 17.66
CA THR A 41 -6.42 0.08 17.39
C THR A 41 -6.75 0.31 15.93
N HIS A 42 -6.13 -0.38 14.95
CA HIS A 42 -6.41 -0.37 13.50
C HIS A 42 -7.26 0.84 13.04
N ALA A 43 -6.85 2.06 13.38
CA ALA A 43 -7.72 3.22 13.23
C ALA A 43 -7.78 3.50 11.73
N ALA A 44 -8.77 2.91 11.09
CA ALA A 44 -8.94 2.82 9.65
C ALA A 44 -7.70 2.33 8.85
N GLY A 45 -6.73 1.62 9.46
CA GLY A 45 -5.50 1.20 8.77
C GLY A 45 -4.34 2.20 8.80
N ILE A 46 -4.37 3.20 9.70
CA ILE A 46 -3.25 4.11 9.95
C ILE A 46 -2.22 3.42 10.88
N PHE A 47 -0.99 3.25 10.41
CA PHE A 47 0.13 2.66 11.16
C PHE A 47 0.96 3.67 11.92
N ASP A 48 1.23 4.83 11.34
CA ASP A 48 2.03 5.86 11.98
C ASP A 48 1.57 7.22 11.47
N MET A 49 1.67 8.23 12.33
CA MET A 49 1.43 9.61 11.94
C MET A 49 2.31 10.52 12.78
N PHE A 50 3.07 11.36 12.10
CA PHE A 50 4.04 12.25 12.72
C PHE A 50 4.26 13.50 11.87
N TRP A 51 4.91 14.50 12.46
CA TRP A 51 5.37 15.69 11.75
C TRP A 51 6.86 15.56 11.40
N LYS A 52 7.23 16.01 10.20
CA LYS A 52 8.62 16.12 9.79
C LYS A 52 8.79 17.37 8.94
N GLY A 53 9.64 18.30 9.39
CA GLY A 53 9.93 19.54 8.66
C GLY A 53 8.70 20.40 8.37
N GLY A 54 7.77 20.51 9.32
CA GLY A 54 6.52 21.27 9.16
C GLY A 54 5.49 20.61 8.23
N GLU A 55 5.74 19.38 7.74
CA GLU A 55 4.77 18.61 6.96
C GLU A 55 4.25 17.40 7.76
N ARG A 56 2.95 17.13 7.64
CA ARG A 56 2.32 15.92 8.17
C ARG A 56 2.70 14.72 7.32
N HIS A 57 3.18 13.66 7.97
CA HIS A 57 3.41 12.35 7.39
C HIS A 57 2.46 11.32 8.00
N VAL A 58 1.82 10.52 7.15
CA VAL A 58 0.93 9.43 7.57
C VAL A 58 1.35 8.14 6.85
N VAL A 59 1.48 7.06 7.60
CA VAL A 59 1.75 5.72 7.11
C VAL A 59 0.45 4.92 7.18
N LEU A 60 0.00 4.42 6.04
CA LEU A 60 -1.25 3.67 5.87
C LEU A 60 -0.97 2.21 5.49
N ALA A 61 -1.92 1.33 5.78
CA ALA A 61 -1.91 -0.05 5.33
C ALA A 61 -2.49 -0.16 3.92
N GLN A 62 -1.84 -0.88 3.01
CA GLN A 62 -2.47 -1.35 1.76
C GLN A 62 -2.56 -2.88 1.81
N PRO A 63 -3.75 -3.49 1.66
CA PRO A 63 -3.92 -4.93 1.76
C PRO A 63 -3.19 -5.65 0.63
N THR A 64 -2.55 -6.76 0.99
CA THR A 64 -1.85 -7.63 0.05
C THR A 64 -2.13 -9.09 0.35
N LYS A 65 -2.27 -9.94 -0.67
CA LYS A 65 -2.32 -11.40 -0.48
C LYS A 65 -0.91 -11.92 -0.30
N THR A 66 -0.47 -12.06 0.94
CA THR A 66 0.86 -12.61 1.22
C THR A 66 0.78 -13.65 2.31
N SER A 67 1.35 -14.82 2.05
CA SER A 67 1.73 -15.76 3.10
C SER A 67 2.90 -15.13 3.85
N ASP A 68 2.62 -14.53 5.01
CA ASP A 68 3.58 -14.14 6.06
C ASP A 68 4.87 -13.47 5.57
N MET A 69 4.90 -12.13 5.53
CA MET A 69 6.17 -11.40 5.47
C MET A 69 6.27 -10.30 6.53
N PRO A 70 7.50 -9.94 6.94
CA PRO A 70 7.75 -8.88 7.90
C PRO A 70 7.31 -7.50 7.41
N TRP A 71 6.78 -6.67 8.31
CA TRP A 71 6.25 -5.31 8.06
C TRP A 71 7.25 -4.33 7.44
N ALA A 72 8.56 -4.58 7.55
CA ALA A 72 9.62 -3.68 7.08
C ALA A 72 9.83 -3.70 5.56
N ALA A 73 9.27 -4.68 4.86
CA ALA A 73 9.25 -4.74 3.42
C ALA A 73 8.04 -3.96 2.89
N ARG A 74 8.18 -3.30 1.73
CA ARG A 74 7.08 -2.83 0.83
C ARG A 74 6.73 -1.33 0.90
N ASP A 75 7.72 -0.48 0.71
CA ASP A 75 7.52 0.96 0.46
C ASP A 75 7.72 1.29 -1.04
N ALA A 76 6.75 1.92 -1.70
CA ALA A 76 6.94 2.54 -3.03
C ALA A 76 7.40 4.01 -2.95
N GLY A 77 7.57 4.54 -1.74
CA GLY A 77 7.96 5.91 -1.44
C GLY A 77 6.82 6.73 -0.82
N TRP A 78 7.13 7.98 -0.50
CA TRP A 78 6.16 8.96 -0.05
C TRP A 78 5.49 9.64 -1.25
N ILE A 79 4.17 9.76 -1.21
CA ILE A 79 3.38 10.53 -2.18
C ILE A 79 2.75 11.76 -1.51
N ASN A 80 2.34 12.75 -2.29
CA ASN A 80 1.43 13.77 -1.79
C ASN A 80 0.02 13.16 -1.66
N ALA A 81 -0.71 13.50 -0.59
CA ALA A 81 -2.09 13.05 -0.41
C ALA A 81 -3.01 13.48 -1.58
N ALA A 82 -2.71 14.61 -2.23
CA ALA A 82 -3.45 15.07 -3.40
C ALA A 82 -3.27 14.19 -4.64
N ASP A 83 -2.20 13.39 -4.70
CA ASP A 83 -1.89 12.48 -5.81
C ASP A 83 -2.36 11.05 -5.55
N TYR A 84 -3.10 10.84 -4.46
CA TYR A 84 -3.59 9.52 -4.09
C TYR A 84 -4.68 9.04 -5.06
N ASP A 85 -4.47 7.85 -5.61
CA ASP A 85 -5.41 7.12 -6.46
C ASP A 85 -5.80 5.81 -5.74
N PRO A 86 -7.09 5.60 -5.40
CA PRO A 86 -7.56 4.38 -4.75
C PRO A 86 -7.43 3.13 -5.63
N GLN A 87 -7.13 3.27 -6.92
CA GLN A 87 -6.85 2.18 -7.86
C GLN A 87 -5.36 1.90 -8.07
N ALA A 88 -4.47 2.72 -7.50
CA ALA A 88 -3.05 2.54 -7.65
C ALA A 88 -2.45 1.59 -6.59
N ARG A 89 -1.33 0.98 -6.97
CA ARG A 89 -0.48 0.18 -6.10
C ARG A 89 0.63 1.04 -5.51
N TYR A 90 0.76 1.02 -4.19
CA TYR A 90 1.80 1.73 -3.44
C TYR A 90 2.72 0.81 -2.63
N VAL A 91 2.52 -0.51 -2.75
CA VAL A 91 3.35 -1.55 -2.11
C VAL A 91 4.08 -2.39 -3.16
N ALA A 92 5.35 -2.71 -2.93
CA ALA A 92 6.18 -3.47 -3.87
C ALA A 92 6.45 -4.90 -3.40
N ALA A 93 6.46 -5.85 -4.34
CA ALA A 93 6.89 -7.22 -4.07
C ALA A 93 8.34 -7.23 -3.59
N THR A 94 8.64 -8.12 -2.64
CA THR A 94 10.00 -8.28 -2.08
C THR A 94 10.50 -9.72 -2.15
N ASN A 95 9.64 -10.66 -2.54
CA ASN A 95 10.06 -12.04 -2.80
C ASN A 95 10.99 -12.04 -4.04
N PRO A 96 12.25 -12.52 -3.95
CA PRO A 96 13.17 -12.49 -5.08
C PRO A 96 12.69 -13.24 -6.32
N GLN A 97 11.94 -14.34 -6.15
CA GLN A 97 11.36 -15.08 -7.27
C GLN A 97 10.24 -14.28 -7.94
N ALA A 98 9.35 -13.67 -7.16
CA ALA A 98 8.31 -12.80 -7.69
C ALA A 98 8.90 -11.59 -8.41
N LEU A 99 9.96 -10.99 -7.86
CA LEU A 99 10.70 -9.89 -8.50
C LEU A 99 11.32 -10.32 -9.82
N ALA A 100 12.02 -11.45 -9.87
CA ALA A 100 12.59 -11.96 -11.12
C ALA A 100 11.51 -12.24 -12.18
N LEU A 101 10.35 -12.75 -11.79
CA LEU A 101 9.22 -12.95 -12.70
C LEU A 101 8.63 -11.61 -13.21
N LEU A 102 8.50 -10.61 -12.34
CA LEU A 102 8.06 -9.26 -12.73
C LEU A 102 9.06 -8.61 -13.70
N GLU A 103 10.36 -8.67 -13.40
CA GLU A 103 11.44 -8.10 -14.23
C GLU A 103 11.54 -8.80 -15.59
N SER A 104 11.27 -10.10 -15.65
CA SER A 104 11.24 -10.87 -16.89
C SER A 104 9.92 -10.76 -17.67
N GLY A 105 8.95 -9.99 -17.18
CA GLY A 105 7.63 -9.82 -17.81
C GLY A 105 6.75 -11.07 -17.77
N LYS A 106 7.06 -12.04 -16.90
CA LYS A 106 6.32 -13.30 -16.73
C LYS A 106 5.29 -13.24 -15.60
N ALA A 107 5.26 -12.14 -14.86
CA ALA A 107 4.29 -11.87 -13.82
C ALA A 107 3.88 -10.41 -13.84
N GLU A 108 2.75 -10.11 -13.22
CA GLU A 108 2.26 -8.75 -13.03
C GLU A 108 1.73 -8.55 -11.62
N TYR A 109 1.67 -7.30 -11.20
CA TYR A 109 0.85 -6.94 -10.05
C TYR A 109 -0.62 -7.05 -10.44
N TRP A 110 -1.39 -7.69 -9.58
CA TRP A 110 -2.81 -7.85 -9.78
C TRP A 110 -3.56 -7.44 -8.53
N ARG A 111 -4.68 -6.73 -8.71
CA ARG A 111 -5.60 -6.37 -7.64
C ARG A 111 -6.77 -7.34 -7.68
N ASP A 112 -6.97 -8.05 -6.58
CA ASP A 112 -8.06 -8.99 -6.49
C ASP A 112 -9.42 -8.27 -6.44
N SER A 113 -10.37 -8.71 -7.27
CA SER A 113 -11.69 -8.08 -7.37
C SER A 113 -12.61 -8.38 -6.19
N VAL A 114 -12.31 -9.42 -5.39
CA VAL A 114 -13.13 -9.85 -4.26
C VAL A 114 -12.82 -9.04 -3.01
N ASP A 115 -11.54 -8.89 -2.69
CA ASP A 115 -11.09 -8.24 -1.45
C ASP A 115 -10.25 -6.96 -1.68
N GLY A 116 -9.96 -6.61 -2.93
CA GLY A 116 -9.19 -5.43 -3.30
C GLY A 116 -7.70 -5.52 -2.97
N ALA A 117 -7.23 -6.67 -2.48
CA ALA A 117 -5.84 -6.86 -2.08
C ALA A 117 -4.91 -7.02 -3.28
N TRP A 118 -3.71 -6.45 -3.17
CA TRP A 118 -2.69 -6.58 -4.20
C TRP A 118 -1.89 -7.88 -4.06
N THR A 119 -1.52 -8.48 -5.17
CA THR A 119 -0.63 -9.64 -5.23
C THR A 119 0.21 -9.62 -6.49
N VAL A 120 1.11 -10.60 -6.63
CA VAL A 120 1.80 -10.91 -7.88
C VAL A 120 1.22 -12.20 -8.43
N ARG A 121 0.83 -12.20 -9.71
CA ARG A 121 0.39 -13.41 -10.42
C ARG A 121 1.23 -13.65 -11.66
N ALA A 122 1.40 -14.90 -12.04
CA ALA A 122 2.00 -15.25 -13.33
C ALA A 122 1.07 -14.80 -14.48
N ILE A 123 1.66 -14.33 -15.57
CA ILE A 123 0.94 -14.10 -16.82
C ILE A 123 0.94 -15.44 -17.56
N GLU A 124 -0.24 -16.00 -17.83
CA GLU A 124 -0.35 -17.19 -18.67
C GLU A 124 0.13 -16.83 -20.09
N MET A 125 1.31 -17.33 -20.47
CA MET A 125 1.74 -17.25 -21.86
C MET A 125 0.93 -18.28 -22.65
N VAL A 126 -0.02 -17.82 -23.44
CA VAL A 126 -0.67 -18.68 -24.45
C VAL A 126 0.43 -19.10 -25.42
N GLU A 127 0.87 -20.36 -25.34
CA GLU A 127 1.69 -20.97 -26.39
C GLU A 127 0.89 -20.89 -27.70
N GLN A 128 1.27 -19.99 -28.59
CA GLN A 128 0.89 -20.14 -29.99
C GLN A 128 1.60 -21.38 -30.50
N GLU A 129 0.91 -22.52 -30.50
CA GLU A 129 1.31 -23.67 -31.29
C GLU A 129 1.51 -23.18 -32.73
N SER A 130 2.78 -23.14 -33.17
CA SER A 130 3.12 -22.94 -34.56
C SER A 130 2.51 -24.11 -35.34
N VAL A 131 1.41 -23.85 -36.03
CA VAL A 131 0.82 -24.81 -36.97
C VAL A 131 1.87 -25.07 -38.05
N ALA A 132 2.49 -26.25 -37.96
CA ALA A 132 3.42 -26.77 -38.95
C ALA A 132 2.69 -27.31 -40.19
#